data_AF-A0A0C3KVI1-F1
#
_entry.id   AF-A0A0C3KVI1-F1
#
_cell.length_a   1.000
_cell.length_b   1.000
_cell.length_c   1.000
_cell.angle_alpha   90.00
_cell.angle_beta   90.00
_cell.angle_gamma   90.00
#
_symmetry.space_group_name_H-M   'P 1'
#
loop_
_entity.id
_entity.type
_entity.pdbx_description
1 polymer ?
#
loop_
_entity_poly.entity_id
_entity_poly.type
_entity_poly.pdbx_seq_one_letter_code
_entity_poly.pdbx_strand_id
1 'polypeptide(L)' 'MKIAKAELAKVKALHDFELQVINIHDRGQEMWKRRYVYWIPVLHLDGEEIAKGRWGASTVLTALRERYSGLDSGSPSE' A
#
# COMPACT_ATOMS: atom_id res chain seq x y z
N MET A 1 12.11 11.69 -2.14
CA MET A 1 10.96 10.81 -2.48
C MET A 1 10.80 10.67 -4.01
N LYS A 2 11.59 9.83 -4.69
CA LYS A 2 11.40 9.53 -6.13
C LYS A 2 11.13 8.04 -6.41
N ILE A 3 11.63 7.16 -5.55
CA ILE A 3 11.52 5.69 -5.70
C ILE A 3 10.06 5.22 -5.54
N ALA A 4 9.33 5.72 -4.54
CA ALA A 4 7.96 5.29 -4.27
C ALA A 4 7.00 5.51 -5.46
N LYS A 5 7.10 6.64 -6.15
CA LYS A 5 6.24 6.94 -7.32
C LYS A 5 6.56 6.06 -8.52
N ALA A 6 7.83 5.74 -8.74
CA ALA A 6 8.26 4.93 -9.90
C ALA A 6 7.87 3.46 -9.74
N GLU A 7 8.06 2.89 -8.55
CA GLU A 7 7.63 1.51 -8.26
C GLU A 7 6.10 1.40 -8.32
N LEU A 8 5.39 2.41 -7.84
CA LEU A 8 3.94 2.45 -7.93
C LEU A 8 3.44 2.43 -9.39
N ALA A 9 4.10 3.15 -10.30
CA ALA A 9 3.75 3.15 -11.71
C ALA A 9 3.92 1.75 -12.35
N LYS A 10 4.93 0.98 -11.93
CA LYS A 10 5.15 -0.40 -12.40
C LYS A 10 4.05 -1.35 -11.93
N VAL A 11 3.67 -1.26 -10.65
CA VAL A 11 2.56 -2.07 -10.11
C VAL A 11 1.26 -1.73 -10.84
N LYS A 12 1.04 -0.44 -11.17
CA LYS A 12 -0.22 0.01 -11.81
C LYS A 12 -0.37 -0.54 -13.23
N ALA A 13 0.75 -0.82 -13.89
CA ALA A 13 0.76 -1.45 -15.19
C ALA A 13 0.42 -2.94 -15.14
N LEU A 14 0.58 -3.59 -13.99
CA LEU A 14 0.35 -5.03 -13.81
C LEU A 14 -1.02 -5.33 -13.19
N HIS A 15 -1.49 -4.45 -12.30
CA HIS A 15 -2.77 -4.58 -11.63
C HIS A 15 -3.46 -3.22 -11.56
N ASP A 16 -4.74 -3.18 -11.90
CA ASP A 16 -5.54 -1.98 -11.71
C ASP A 16 -5.71 -1.76 -10.20
N PHE A 17 -5.25 -0.61 -9.72
CA PHE A 17 -5.48 -0.19 -8.35
C PHE A 17 -5.62 1.33 -8.28
N GLU A 18 -6.31 1.78 -7.25
CA GLU A 18 -6.42 3.18 -6.91
C GLU A 18 -5.38 3.54 -5.83
N LEU A 19 -4.53 4.53 -6.11
CA LEU A 19 -3.68 5.12 -5.08
C LEU A 19 -4.40 6.30 -4.45
N GLN A 20 -4.76 6.17 -3.18
CA GLN A 20 -5.19 7.29 -2.37
C GLN A 20 -4.06 7.72 -1.43
N VAL A 21 -3.71 9.01 -1.47
CA VAL A 21 -2.79 9.63 -0.51
C VAL A 21 -3.59 10.52 0.41
N ILE A 22 -3.60 10.19 1.71
CA ILE A 22 -4.31 10.96 2.73
C ILE A 22 -3.28 11.74 3.54
N ASN A 23 -3.39 13.07 3.53
CA ASN A 23 -2.70 13.90 4.49
C ASN A 23 -3.56 14.01 5.76
N ILE A 24 -3.09 13.40 6.85
CA ILE A 24 -3.84 13.34 8.12
C ILE A 24 -3.98 14.70 8.81
N HIS A 25 -3.31 15.74 8.33
CA HIS A 25 -3.45 17.10 8.85
C HIS A 25 -4.56 17.90 8.16
N ASP A 26 -5.12 17.40 7.06
CA ASP A 26 -6.20 18.06 6.34
C ASP A 26 -7.53 17.97 7.12
N ARG A 27 -8.43 18.91 6.85
CA ARG A 27 -9.77 18.95 7.46
C ARG A 27 -10.58 17.72 7.04
N GLY A 28 -11.27 17.09 8.00
CA GLY A 28 -12.06 15.88 7.79
C GLY A 28 -11.29 14.56 8.01
N GLN A 29 -9.98 14.63 8.28
CA GLN A 29 -9.13 13.46 8.53
C GLN A 29 -8.87 13.21 10.02
N GLU A 30 -9.70 13.77 10.91
CA GLU A 30 -9.59 13.68 12.37
C GLU A 30 -9.46 12.24 12.87
N MET A 31 -10.16 11.30 12.23
CA MET A 31 -10.07 9.86 12.53
C MET A 31 -8.66 9.33 12.29
N TRP A 32 -8.09 9.58 11.11
CA TRP A 32 -6.74 9.12 10.77
C TRP A 32 -5.66 9.84 11.57
N LYS A 33 -5.84 11.14 11.82
CA LYS A 33 -4.96 11.92 12.68
C LYS A 33 -4.88 11.32 14.08
N ARG A 34 -6.03 11.05 14.71
CA ARG A 34 -6.08 10.43 16.03
C ARG A 34 -5.39 9.06 16.03
N ARG A 35 -5.57 8.29 14.96
CA ARG A 35 -5.04 6.92 14.86
C ARG A 35 -3.53 6.88 14.62
N TYR A 36 -2.97 7.80 13.85
CA TYR A 36 -1.63 7.65 13.28
C TYR A 36 -0.65 8.80 13.45
N VAL A 37 -1.04 9.93 14.05
CA VAL A 37 -0.20 11.15 14.11
C VAL A 37 1.26 10.92 14.53
N TYR A 38 1.52 9.97 15.42
CA TYR A 38 2.88 9.68 15.89
C TYR A 38 3.63 8.63 15.04
N TRP A 39 2.93 7.86 14.20
CA TRP A 39 3.44 6.63 13.57
C TRP A 39 3.38 6.71 12.03
N ILE A 40 3.25 7.92 11.47
CA ILE A 40 3.34 8.13 10.01
C ILE A 40 4.78 7.94 9.50
N PRO A 41 4.97 7.51 8.24
CA PRO A 41 3.95 7.14 7.25
C PRO A 41 3.32 5.77 7.50
N VAL A 42 2.02 5.64 7.22
CA VAL A 42 1.25 4.39 7.29
C VAL A 42 0.82 3.96 5.90
N LEU A 43 0.90 2.67 5.62
CA LEU A 43 0.50 2.07 4.35
C LEU A 43 -0.64 1.09 4.59
N HIS A 44 -1.70 1.26 3.82
CA HIS A 44 -2.82 0.32 3.75
C HIS A 44 -2.84 -0.33 2.37
N LEU A 45 -3.24 -1.60 2.32
CA LEU A 45 -3.54 -2.35 1.11
C LEU A 45 -4.94 -2.96 1.27
N ASP A 46 -5.85 -2.66 0.34
CA ASP A 46 -7.25 -3.10 0.39
C ASP A 46 -7.97 -2.79 1.72
N GLY A 47 -7.65 -1.64 2.31
CA GLY A 47 -8.19 -1.18 3.59
C GLY A 47 -7.44 -1.70 4.83
N GLU A 48 -6.56 -2.69 4.68
CA GLU A 48 -5.80 -3.29 5.77
C GLU A 48 -4.46 -2.58 6.00
N GLU A 49 -4.14 -2.26 7.26
CA GLU A 49 -2.84 -1.68 7.64
C GLU A 49 -1.74 -2.74 7.48
N ILE A 50 -0.77 -2.50 6.59
CA ILE A 50 0.34 -3.44 6.33
C ILE A 50 1.69 -2.91 6.83
N ALA A 51 1.83 -1.60 7.03
CA ALA A 51 3.05 -1.00 7.58
C ALA A 51 2.80 0.37 8.21
N LYS A 52 3.62 0.75 9.20
CA LYS A 52 3.66 2.08 9.79
C LYS A 52 5.06 2.47 10.25
N GLY A 53 5.34 3.76 10.32
CA GLY A 53 6.65 4.29 10.65
C GLY A 53 7.66 4.08 9.51
N ARG A 54 8.86 3.62 9.85
CA ARG A 54 9.96 3.50 8.87
C ARG A 54 9.86 2.20 8.08
N TRP A 55 9.43 2.29 6.82
CA TRP A 55 9.43 1.17 5.87
C TRP A 55 10.12 1.55 4.55
N GLY A 56 10.58 0.53 3.83
CA GLY A 56 11.27 0.67 2.55
C GLY A 56 10.53 -0.01 1.41
N ALA A 57 11.10 0.04 0.21
CA ALA A 57 10.50 -0.59 -0.98
C ALA A 57 10.26 -2.10 -0.80
N SER A 58 11.15 -2.81 -0.07
CA SER A 58 11.00 -4.24 0.20
C SER A 58 9.70 -4.58 0.94
N THR A 59 9.31 -3.78 1.94
CA THR A 59 8.06 -3.99 2.69
C THR A 59 6.84 -3.94 1.77
N VAL A 60 6.83 -2.97 0.85
CA VAL A 60 5.73 -2.80 -0.11
C VAL A 60 5.69 -3.97 -1.10
N LEU A 61 6.85 -4.33 -1.66
CA LEU A 61 6.96 -5.42 -2.63
C LEU A 61 6.57 -6.78 -2.03
N THR A 62 6.96 -7.06 -0.78
CA THR A 62 6.55 -8.27 -0.08
C THR A 62 5.04 -8.31 0.13
N ALA A 63 4.44 -7.24 0.65
CA ALA A 63 3.01 -7.20 0.90
C ALA A 63 2.18 -7.33 -0.38
N LEU A 64 2.61 -6.69 -1.48
CA LEU A 64 1.99 -6.86 -2.79
C LEU A 64 2.14 -8.30 -3.30
N ARG A 65 3.33 -8.90 -3.19
CA ARG A 65 3.55 -10.29 -3.60
C ARG A 65 2.66 -11.24 -2.82
N GLU A 66 2.59 -11.13 -1.50
CA GLU A 66 1.75 -11.98 -0.66
C GLU A 66 0.27 -11.85 -1.06
N ARG A 67 -0.22 -10.60 -1.23
CA ARG A 67 -1.61 -10.32 -1.62
C ARG A 67 -1.97 -10.90 -2.99
N TYR A 68 -1.09 -10.77 -3.98
CA TYR A 68 -1.37 -11.16 -5.37
C TYR A 68 -0.87 -12.56 -5.76
N SER A 69 0.03 -13.17 -4.99
CA SER A 69 0.46 -14.56 -5.19
C SER A 69 -0.66 -15.58 -4.86
N GLY A 70 -1.65 -15.18 -4.07
CA GLY A 70 -2.88 -15.95 -3.85
C GLY A 70 -3.82 -16.01 -5.06
N LEU A 71 -3.54 -15.27 -6.14
CA LEU A 71 -4.30 -15.29 -7.40
C LEU A 71 -3.68 -16.21 -8.47
N ASP A 72 -2.47 -16.74 -8.24
CA ASP A 72 -1.76 -17.63 -9.20
C ASP A 72 -2.01 -19.13 -8.92
N SER A 73 -2.81 -19.47 -7.90
CA SER A 73 -3.23 -20.86 -7.62
C SER A 73 -4.48 -21.30 -8.41
N GLY A 74 -4.83 -20.56 -9.48
CA GLY A 74 -5.68 -21.07 -10.54
C GLY A 74 -4.92 -22.09 -11.38
N SER A 75 -5.13 -23.37 -11.09
CA SER A 75 -4.63 -24.51 -11.87
C SER A 75 -4.83 -24.31 -13.38
N PRO A 76 -3.84 -24.58 -14.25
CA PRO A 76 -4.15 -25.15 -15.54
C PRO A 76 -4.56 -26.61 -15.29
N SER A 77 -5.86 -26.85 -15.23
CA SER A 77 -6.38 -28.16 -15.60
C SER A 77 -6.33 -28.22 -17.12
N GLU A 78 -5.35 -28.98 -17.65
CA GLU A 78 -5.48 -29.95 -18.76
C GLU A 78 -4.14 -30.63 -19.02
#